data_AF-A0AA93DKQ5-F1
#
_entry.id   AF-A0AA93DKQ5-F1
#
_cell.length_a   1.000
_cell.length_b   1.000
_cell.length_c   1.000
_cell.angle_alpha   90.00
_cell.angle_beta   90.00
_cell.angle_gamma   90.00
#
_symmetry.space_group_name_H-M   'P 1'
#
loop_
_entity.id
_entity.type
_entity.pdbx_description
1 polymer ?
#
loop_
_entity_poly.entity_id
_entity_poly.type
_entity_poly.pdbx_seq_one_letter_code
_entity_poly.pdbx_strand_id
1 'polypeptide(L)'
;MSVGQYGFGGFGGKISMFDADFLPFLRNTSNPTQIIRNDAINTIAKQYSPTLIMRADDLWTAISVGVSPDSTVAYGGISMVTGNNNGTVTTKHELWTDKNLLSPVTAAEIAGLPLPFPSAVAPAGWLKCNGQQFDTAQYPVLASRYPSGFLPDLRGEFVRGWDDGRGIDAGRALMSAQGDAIRNITGSIVVSTENTGSSSAEGAFSITGIGGTVATSGFGHRGVPRFDFDTSRVVPTANENRTRNIAFNYIVRAA
;
A
#
# COMPACT_ATOMS: atom_id res chain seq x y z
N MET A 1 -38.30 -6.84 -38.13
CA MET A 1 -37.09 -7.55 -37.66
C MET A 1 -37.47 -9.03 -37.59
N SER A 2 -36.73 -9.92 -38.24
CA SER A 2 -36.92 -11.37 -38.06
C SER A 2 -36.02 -11.83 -36.91
N VAL A 3 -36.55 -12.68 -36.03
CA VAL A 3 -35.83 -13.33 -34.93
C VAL A 3 -35.90 -14.83 -35.19
N GLY A 4 -34.74 -15.46 -35.36
CA GLY A 4 -34.63 -16.92 -35.38
C GLY A 4 -34.91 -17.51 -34.00
N GLN A 5 -35.30 -18.80 -33.96
CA GLN A 5 -35.93 -19.44 -32.82
C GLN A 5 -35.11 -19.50 -31.52
N TYR A 6 -33.81 -19.16 -31.59
CA TYR A 6 -32.98 -18.76 -30.45
C TYR A 6 -32.06 -17.65 -30.99
N GLY A 7 -31.87 -16.57 -30.22
CA GLY A 7 -31.29 -15.28 -30.66
C GLY A 7 -30.27 -15.32 -31.81
N PHE A 8 -30.47 -14.40 -32.76
CA PHE A 8 -29.65 -14.07 -33.94
C PHE A 8 -28.80 -15.21 -34.56
N GLY A 9 -29.39 -15.91 -35.54
CA GLY A 9 -28.63 -16.81 -36.44
C GLY A 9 -29.40 -17.92 -37.18
N GLY A 10 -30.72 -17.82 -37.44
CA GLY A 10 -31.49 -18.94 -38.03
C GLY A 10 -32.37 -18.53 -39.21
N PHE A 11 -32.36 -19.35 -40.28
CA PHE A 11 -33.20 -19.23 -41.48
C PHE A 11 -34.68 -19.50 -41.15
N GLY A 12 -35.50 -18.44 -41.08
CA GLY A 12 -36.94 -18.54 -40.85
C GLY A 12 -37.70 -17.27 -41.28
N GLY A 13 -38.94 -17.45 -41.71
CA GLY A 13 -39.80 -16.42 -42.35
C GLY A 13 -40.05 -15.15 -41.51
N LYS A 14 -40.38 -14.06 -42.20
CA LYS A 14 -40.57 -12.71 -41.63
C LYS A 14 -41.88 -12.63 -40.82
N ILE A 15 -41.82 -12.23 -39.54
CA ILE A 15 -42.99 -11.94 -38.69
C ILE A 15 -43.07 -10.42 -38.41
N SER A 16 -44.29 -9.87 -38.43
CA SER A 16 -44.60 -8.43 -38.27
C SER A 16 -45.00 -8.08 -36.83
N MET A 17 -44.82 -6.82 -36.42
CA MET A 17 -45.18 -6.32 -35.08
C MET A 17 -46.69 -6.20 -34.82
N PHE A 18 -47.51 -6.41 -35.84
CA PHE A 18 -48.97 -6.41 -35.75
C PHE A 18 -49.57 -7.82 -35.77
N ASP A 19 -48.72 -8.86 -35.73
CA ASP A 19 -49.15 -10.25 -35.84
C ASP A 19 -49.56 -10.83 -34.48
N ALA A 20 -50.57 -11.69 -34.47
CA ALA A 20 -51.13 -12.25 -33.23
C ALA A 20 -50.12 -13.13 -32.45
N ASP A 21 -49.13 -13.70 -33.16
CA ASP A 21 -48.04 -14.51 -32.62
C ASP A 21 -46.90 -13.69 -32.00
N PHE A 22 -46.88 -12.37 -32.19
CA PHE A 22 -45.89 -11.47 -31.59
C PHE A 22 -46.13 -11.25 -30.07
N LEU A 23 -47.41 -11.29 -29.65
CA LEU A 23 -47.82 -11.11 -28.26
C LEU A 23 -47.44 -12.28 -27.32
N PRO A 24 -47.50 -13.56 -27.75
CA PRO A 24 -46.93 -14.71 -27.02
C PRO A 24 -45.41 -14.68 -26.83
N PHE A 25 -44.66 -14.15 -27.80
CA PHE A 25 -43.19 -14.07 -27.75
C PHE A 25 -42.70 -13.14 -26.61
N LEU A 26 -43.38 -12.02 -26.39
CA LEU A 26 -43.11 -11.10 -25.27
C LEU A 26 -43.38 -11.71 -23.88
N ARG A 27 -44.21 -12.76 -23.80
CA ARG A 27 -44.59 -13.43 -22.53
C ARG A 27 -43.79 -14.71 -22.25
N ASN A 28 -42.79 -15.03 -23.07
CA ASN A 28 -41.97 -16.22 -22.86
C ASN A 28 -41.13 -16.07 -21.57
N THR A 29 -41.55 -16.78 -20.52
CA THR A 29 -40.91 -16.79 -19.20
C THR A 29 -39.50 -17.36 -19.22
N SER A 30 -39.13 -18.08 -20.29
CA SER A 30 -37.88 -18.84 -20.39
C SER A 30 -36.75 -18.08 -21.09
N ASN A 31 -37.03 -17.01 -21.87
CA ASN A 31 -36.02 -16.18 -22.57
C ASN A 31 -36.54 -14.76 -22.89
N PRO A 32 -36.57 -13.81 -21.93
CA PRO A 32 -37.05 -12.44 -22.17
C PRO A 32 -36.02 -11.59 -22.91
N THR A 33 -36.40 -10.97 -24.03
CA THR A 33 -35.56 -10.01 -24.79
C THR A 33 -35.85 -8.53 -24.48
N GLN A 34 -36.81 -8.25 -23.60
CA GLN A 34 -37.14 -6.89 -23.15
C GLN A 34 -37.77 -6.96 -21.76
N ILE A 35 -37.46 -6.00 -20.88
CA ILE A 35 -38.07 -5.93 -19.56
C ILE A 35 -38.86 -4.65 -19.38
N ILE A 36 -40.15 -4.87 -19.20
CA ILE A 36 -41.14 -3.98 -18.63
C ILE A 36 -41.27 -4.41 -17.16
N ARG A 37 -41.28 -3.46 -16.22
CA ARG A 37 -41.56 -3.75 -14.81
C ARG A 37 -43.02 -4.20 -14.65
N ASN A 38 -43.24 -5.20 -13.81
CA ASN A 38 -44.54 -5.38 -13.15
C ASN A 38 -44.31 -5.57 -11.66
N ASP A 39 -45.19 -4.96 -10.90
CA ASP A 39 -45.09 -4.70 -9.48
C ASP A 39 -45.64 -5.91 -8.71
N ALA A 40 -45.07 -6.14 -7.52
CA ALA A 40 -45.47 -7.12 -6.50
C ALA A 40 -44.96 -8.59 -6.65
N ILE A 41 -43.98 -8.90 -5.78
CA ILE A 41 -43.69 -10.20 -5.14
C ILE A 41 -42.75 -11.18 -5.90
N ASN A 42 -41.45 -10.94 -5.71
CA ASN A 42 -40.34 -11.85 -5.37
C ASN A 42 -40.37 -13.31 -5.90
N THR A 43 -39.71 -13.58 -7.02
CA THR A 43 -38.31 -14.12 -7.08
C THR A 43 -37.98 -14.63 -8.50
N ILE A 44 -37.32 -13.82 -9.34
CA ILE A 44 -36.48 -14.26 -10.47
C ILE A 44 -35.36 -13.21 -10.61
N ALA A 45 -34.10 -13.58 -10.39
CA ALA A 45 -32.96 -12.70 -10.65
C ALA A 45 -32.70 -12.66 -12.16
N LYS A 46 -33.40 -11.78 -12.88
CA LYS A 46 -33.16 -11.52 -14.29
C LYS A 46 -32.16 -10.36 -14.40
N GLN A 47 -30.98 -10.62 -14.96
CA GLN A 47 -30.05 -9.57 -15.35
C GLN A 47 -30.64 -8.76 -16.51
N TYR A 48 -30.70 -7.44 -16.34
CA TYR A 48 -31.26 -6.51 -17.32
C TYR A 48 -30.15 -5.63 -17.85
N SER A 49 -29.80 -5.79 -19.12
CA SER A 49 -28.99 -4.81 -19.84
C SER A 49 -29.91 -4.06 -20.78
N PRO A 50 -30.41 -2.86 -20.43
CA PRO A 50 -31.16 -2.05 -21.38
C PRO A 50 -30.25 -1.81 -22.59
N THR A 51 -30.66 -2.35 -23.74
CA THR A 51 -29.88 -2.24 -24.97
C THR A 51 -30.66 -1.40 -25.97
N LEU A 52 -30.14 -0.22 -26.30
CA LEU A 52 -30.67 0.60 -27.39
C LEU A 52 -30.07 0.09 -28.70
N ILE A 53 -30.91 -0.24 -29.67
CA ILE A 53 -30.48 -0.69 -31.00
C ILE A 53 -30.94 0.33 -32.03
N MET A 54 -29.98 0.86 -32.78
CA MET A 54 -30.19 1.74 -33.93
C MET A 54 -29.80 0.96 -35.19
N ARG A 55 -30.63 1.03 -36.24
CA ARG A 55 -30.34 0.35 -37.51
C ARG A 55 -30.41 1.32 -38.68
N ALA A 56 -29.55 1.10 -39.65
CA ALA A 56 -29.60 1.70 -40.98
C ALA A 56 -29.27 0.59 -41.99
N ASP A 57 -30.28 0.14 -42.73
CA ASP A 57 -30.20 -0.96 -43.70
C ASP A 57 -29.54 -2.23 -43.13
N ASP A 58 -28.37 -2.59 -43.66
CA ASP A 58 -27.59 -3.75 -43.27
C ASP A 58 -26.71 -3.55 -42.05
N LEU A 59 -26.64 -2.32 -41.54
CA LEU A 59 -25.82 -1.95 -40.39
C LEU A 59 -26.68 -1.77 -39.13
N TRP A 60 -26.14 -2.21 -38.01
CA TRP A 60 -26.73 -1.98 -36.70
C TRP A 60 -25.68 -1.51 -35.71
N THR A 61 -26.13 -0.67 -34.78
CA THR A 61 -25.38 -0.25 -33.60
C THR A 61 -26.21 -0.60 -32.38
N ALA A 62 -25.60 -1.26 -31.40
CA ALA A 62 -26.18 -1.58 -30.12
C ALA A 62 -25.40 -0.86 -29.01
N ILE A 63 -26.11 -0.18 -28.10
CA ILE A 63 -25.55 0.40 -26.89
C ILE A 63 -26.14 -0.35 -25.71
N SER A 64 -25.30 -0.99 -24.92
CA SER A 64 -25.70 -1.73 -23.72
C SER A 64 -25.09 -1.10 -22.48
N VAL A 65 -25.88 -1.00 -21.42
CA VAL A 65 -25.42 -0.62 -20.07
C VAL A 65 -25.57 -1.83 -19.17
N GLY A 66 -24.49 -2.24 -18.52
CA GLY A 66 -24.60 -3.24 -17.46
C GLY A 66 -25.06 -2.56 -16.16
N VAL A 67 -26.12 -3.07 -15.55
CA VAL A 67 -26.59 -2.64 -14.22
C VAL A 67 -26.57 -3.82 -13.25
N SER A 68 -26.30 -3.55 -11.98
CA SER A 68 -26.26 -4.54 -10.91
C SER A 68 -27.62 -5.25 -10.76
N PRO A 69 -27.65 -6.48 -10.22
CA PRO A 69 -28.90 -7.23 -10.02
C PRO A 69 -29.93 -6.50 -9.15
N ASP A 70 -29.49 -5.60 -8.27
CA ASP A 70 -30.33 -4.76 -7.42
C ASP A 70 -30.71 -3.41 -8.08
N SER A 71 -30.25 -3.17 -9.32
CA SER A 71 -30.48 -1.94 -10.09
C SER A 71 -30.01 -0.65 -9.41
N THR A 72 -29.09 -0.74 -8.45
CA THR A 72 -28.60 0.42 -7.68
C THR A 72 -27.32 1.04 -8.25
N VAL A 73 -26.55 0.28 -9.05
CA VAL A 73 -25.27 0.73 -9.62
C VAL A 73 -25.10 0.21 -11.04
N ALA A 74 -24.48 1.00 -11.91
CA ALA A 74 -24.00 0.48 -13.18
C ALA A 74 -22.86 -0.52 -12.90
N TYR A 75 -23.00 -1.75 -13.39
CA TYR A 75 -22.03 -2.83 -13.21
C TYR A 75 -21.55 -3.28 -14.58
N GLY A 76 -20.26 -3.08 -14.89
CA GLY A 76 -19.68 -3.50 -16.17
C GLY A 76 -19.73 -2.47 -17.30
N GLY A 77 -20.16 -1.24 -17.02
CA GLY A 77 -19.90 -0.10 -17.91
C GLY A 77 -20.89 0.13 -19.05
N ILE A 78 -20.51 1.03 -19.96
CA ILE A 78 -21.20 1.29 -21.24
C ILE A 78 -20.40 0.69 -22.38
N SER A 79 -21.01 -0.23 -23.13
CA SER A 79 -20.44 -0.84 -24.34
C SER A 79 -21.27 -0.49 -25.56
N MET A 80 -20.59 -0.09 -26.64
CA MET A 80 -21.16 0.10 -27.96
C MET A 80 -20.60 -0.95 -28.92
N VAL A 81 -21.48 -1.58 -29.69
CA VAL A 81 -21.12 -2.58 -30.69
C VAL A 81 -21.75 -2.18 -32.01
N THR A 82 -20.99 -2.22 -33.09
CA THR A 82 -21.53 -2.13 -34.45
C THR A 82 -21.37 -3.45 -35.17
N GLY A 83 -22.31 -3.78 -36.04
CA GLY A 83 -22.23 -4.96 -36.86
C GLY A 83 -23.19 -4.90 -38.03
N ASN A 84 -23.29 -6.02 -38.75
CA ASN A 84 -24.16 -6.16 -39.90
C ASN A 84 -25.21 -7.27 -39.74
N ASN A 85 -26.21 -7.29 -40.62
CA ASN A 85 -27.28 -8.29 -40.62
C ASN A 85 -26.78 -9.74 -40.86
N ASN A 86 -25.52 -9.93 -41.27
CA ASN A 86 -24.87 -11.24 -41.39
C ASN A 86 -24.30 -11.74 -40.05
N GLY A 87 -24.57 -11.05 -38.94
CA GLY A 87 -24.07 -11.41 -37.61
C GLY A 87 -22.59 -11.09 -37.39
N THR A 88 -21.96 -10.37 -38.31
CA THR A 88 -20.55 -9.97 -38.16
C THR A 88 -20.48 -8.70 -37.32
N VAL A 89 -19.83 -8.79 -36.16
CA VAL A 89 -19.44 -7.61 -35.36
C VAL A 89 -18.29 -6.91 -36.05
N THR A 90 -18.48 -5.65 -36.41
CA THR A 90 -17.50 -4.86 -37.15
C THR A 90 -16.63 -4.02 -36.22
N THR A 91 -17.19 -3.46 -35.15
CA THR A 91 -16.41 -2.77 -34.10
C THR A 91 -17.05 -2.94 -32.72
N LYS A 92 -16.20 -3.01 -31.68
CA LYS A 92 -16.60 -2.98 -30.27
C LYS A 92 -15.88 -1.82 -29.59
N HIS A 93 -16.63 -0.94 -28.94
CA HIS A 93 -16.11 0.18 -28.16
C HIS A 93 -16.61 0.10 -26.72
N GLU A 94 -15.70 -0.05 -25.78
CA GLU A 94 -15.98 0.05 -24.35
C GLU A 94 -15.76 1.51 -23.92
N LEU A 95 -16.87 2.24 -23.77
CA LEU A 95 -16.89 3.70 -23.59
C LEU A 95 -16.74 4.12 -22.13
N TRP A 96 -17.30 3.33 -21.23
CA TRP A 96 -17.07 3.47 -19.80
C TRP A 96 -16.74 2.10 -19.24
N THR A 97 -15.51 1.65 -19.43
CA THR A 97 -14.86 0.86 -18.38
C THR A 97 -14.38 1.88 -17.35
N ASP A 98 -14.37 1.56 -16.06
CA ASP A 98 -13.88 2.46 -15.01
C ASP A 98 -12.37 2.74 -15.14
N LYS A 99 -11.95 3.40 -16.22
CA LYS A 99 -10.56 3.80 -16.50
C LYS A 99 -10.12 4.99 -15.65
N ASN A 100 -11.06 5.61 -14.92
CA ASN A 100 -10.78 6.64 -13.91
C ASN A 100 -10.65 6.06 -12.48
N LEU A 101 -10.89 4.76 -12.28
CA LEU A 101 -10.35 4.06 -11.14
C LEU A 101 -8.95 3.61 -11.55
N LEU A 102 -7.91 4.09 -10.86
CA LEU A 102 -6.61 3.42 -10.89
C LEU A 102 -6.88 1.91 -10.72
N SER A 103 -6.29 1.07 -11.57
CA SER A 103 -6.40 -0.38 -11.41
C SER A 103 -6.23 -0.73 -9.93
N PRO A 104 -7.11 -1.53 -9.31
CA PRO A 104 -6.99 -1.88 -7.91
C PRO A 104 -5.57 -2.42 -7.68
N VAL A 105 -4.87 -1.86 -6.70
CA VAL A 105 -3.56 -2.37 -6.32
C VAL A 105 -3.75 -3.85 -5.94
N THR A 106 -3.12 -4.71 -6.73
CA THR A 106 -3.18 -6.15 -6.56
C THR A 106 -2.35 -6.58 -5.36
N ALA A 107 -2.70 -7.71 -4.77
CA ALA A 107 -1.95 -8.24 -3.65
C ALA A 107 -0.49 -8.59 -4.05
N ALA A 108 -0.25 -8.94 -5.32
CA ALA A 108 1.08 -9.14 -5.88
C ALA A 108 1.92 -7.85 -5.96
N GLU A 109 1.31 -6.69 -6.21
CA GLU A 109 2.03 -5.40 -6.27
C GLU A 109 2.52 -4.95 -4.89
N ILE A 110 1.82 -5.32 -3.83
CA ILE A 110 2.20 -5.00 -2.43
C ILE A 110 2.94 -6.16 -1.74
N ALA A 111 3.06 -7.32 -2.39
CA ALA A 111 3.75 -8.46 -1.85
C ALA A 111 5.21 -8.11 -1.55
N GLY A 112 5.62 -8.35 -0.31
CA GLY A 112 6.95 -8.04 0.18
C GLY A 112 7.19 -6.57 0.59
N LEU A 113 6.19 -5.68 0.53
CA LEU A 113 6.35 -4.34 1.09
C LEU A 113 6.19 -4.39 2.62
N PRO A 114 7.22 -4.00 3.41
CA PRO A 114 7.11 -3.96 4.86
C PRO A 114 6.22 -2.77 5.28
N LEU A 115 5.11 -3.08 5.94
CA LEU A 115 4.14 -2.09 6.42
C LEU A 115 4.05 -2.10 7.95
N PRO A 116 4.03 -0.93 8.60
CA PRO A 116 3.70 -0.83 10.02
C PRO A 116 2.28 -1.32 10.28
N PHE A 117 2.11 -2.19 11.28
CA PHE A 117 0.84 -2.77 11.67
C PHE A 117 0.65 -2.71 13.20
N PRO A 118 -0.48 -2.19 13.69
CA PRO A 118 -0.65 -1.83 15.10
C PRO A 118 -0.90 -3.02 16.04
N SER A 119 -1.26 -4.19 15.52
CA SER A 119 -1.60 -5.35 16.36
C SER A 119 -0.47 -6.36 16.45
N ALA A 120 -0.40 -7.04 17.59
CA ALA A 120 0.55 -8.12 17.86
C ALA A 120 0.37 -9.33 16.92
N VAL A 121 -0.81 -9.55 16.35
CA VAL A 121 -1.12 -10.71 15.51
C VAL A 121 -1.35 -10.24 14.07
N ALA A 122 -0.50 -10.69 13.15
CA ALA A 122 -0.65 -10.36 11.74
C ALA A 122 -1.96 -10.95 11.18
N PRO A 123 -2.69 -10.24 10.31
CA PRO A 123 -3.89 -10.77 9.66
C PRO A 123 -3.57 -11.98 8.77
N ALA A 124 -4.57 -12.79 8.46
CA ALA A 124 -4.42 -13.91 7.53
C ALA A 124 -3.87 -13.44 6.16
N GLY A 125 -2.90 -14.18 5.62
CA GLY A 125 -2.20 -13.83 4.38
C GLY A 125 -1.09 -12.78 4.53
N TRP A 126 -0.75 -12.39 5.76
CA TRP A 126 0.38 -11.52 6.08
C TRP A 126 1.38 -12.21 6.97
N LEU A 127 2.66 -11.91 6.77
CA LEU A 127 3.77 -12.45 7.53
C LEU A 127 4.50 -11.31 8.25
N LYS A 128 4.99 -11.57 9.47
CA LYS A 128 5.80 -10.61 10.23
C LYS A 128 7.25 -10.57 9.73
N CYS A 129 7.85 -9.40 9.72
CA CYS A 129 9.29 -9.23 9.53
C CYS A 129 10.04 -9.47 10.86
N ASN A 130 10.09 -10.73 11.29
CA ASN A 130 10.72 -11.18 12.54
C ASN A 130 11.82 -12.22 12.30
N GLY A 131 12.44 -12.22 11.12
CA GLY A 131 13.45 -13.22 10.75
C GLY A 131 12.90 -14.58 10.32
N GLN A 132 11.58 -14.75 10.23
CA GLN A 132 10.99 -16.05 9.91
C GLN A 132 11.26 -16.50 8.47
N GLN A 133 11.35 -17.82 8.29
CA GLN A 133 11.35 -18.47 6.99
C GLN A 133 9.94 -18.49 6.39
N PHE A 134 9.84 -18.44 5.06
CA PHE A 134 8.59 -18.67 4.33
C PHE A 134 8.80 -19.66 3.17
N ASP A 135 7.71 -20.27 2.72
CA ASP A 135 7.72 -21.18 1.57
C ASP A 135 7.81 -20.38 0.26
N THR A 136 8.95 -20.47 -0.42
CA THR A 136 9.23 -19.76 -1.67
C THR A 136 8.46 -20.33 -2.87
N ALA A 137 8.07 -21.61 -2.82
CA ALA A 137 7.25 -22.24 -3.86
C ALA A 137 5.78 -21.81 -3.71
N GLN A 138 5.29 -21.68 -2.47
CA GLN A 138 3.94 -21.19 -2.20
C GLN A 138 3.80 -19.69 -2.50
N TYR A 139 4.85 -18.90 -2.23
CA TYR A 139 4.83 -17.43 -2.38
C TYR A 139 5.89 -16.92 -3.36
N PRO A 140 5.75 -17.20 -4.68
CA PRO A 140 6.77 -16.88 -5.68
C PRO A 140 7.01 -15.38 -5.86
N VAL A 141 5.97 -14.55 -5.71
CA VAL A 141 6.12 -13.08 -5.77
C VAL A 141 6.94 -12.58 -4.58
N LEU A 142 6.67 -13.07 -3.37
CA LEU A 142 7.45 -12.73 -2.18
C LEU A 142 8.90 -13.23 -2.30
N ALA A 143 9.10 -14.44 -2.84
CA ALA A 143 10.43 -15.00 -3.10
C ALA A 143 11.25 -14.15 -4.09
N SER A 144 10.60 -13.52 -5.08
CA SER A 144 11.29 -12.58 -5.98
C SER A 144 11.85 -11.34 -5.26
N ARG A 145 11.28 -10.97 -4.11
CA ARG A 145 11.70 -9.83 -3.28
C ARG A 145 12.66 -10.23 -2.16
N TYR A 146 12.46 -11.42 -1.59
CA TYR A 146 13.32 -12.01 -0.55
C TYR A 146 13.83 -13.38 -0.99
N PRO A 147 14.87 -13.42 -1.87
CA PRO A 147 15.31 -14.68 -2.51
C PRO A 147 15.89 -15.71 -1.54
N SER A 148 16.30 -15.28 -0.34
CA SER A 148 16.79 -16.18 0.70
C SER A 148 15.70 -17.10 1.27
N GLY A 149 14.42 -16.78 1.07
CA GLY A 149 13.31 -17.44 1.75
C GLY A 149 13.14 -17.02 3.21
N PHE A 150 13.85 -15.97 3.66
CA PHE A 150 13.75 -15.41 5.00
C PHE A 150 13.34 -13.94 4.92
N LEU A 151 12.41 -13.55 5.78
CA LEU A 151 12.08 -12.14 5.99
C LEU A 151 13.12 -11.47 6.88
N PRO A 152 13.35 -10.15 6.73
CA PRO A 152 14.22 -9.42 7.66
C PRO A 152 13.66 -9.47 9.08
N ASP A 153 14.53 -9.40 10.07
CA ASP A 153 14.13 -9.14 11.45
C ASP A 153 14.19 -7.63 11.68
N LEU A 154 13.01 -6.99 11.72
CA LEU A 154 12.88 -5.53 11.87
C LEU A 154 12.46 -5.14 13.29
N ARG A 155 12.52 -6.07 14.24
CA ARG A 155 12.15 -5.80 15.63
C ARG A 155 13.21 -4.91 16.28
N GLY A 156 12.84 -3.68 16.64
CA GLY A 156 13.76 -2.70 17.22
C GLY A 156 14.57 -1.90 16.20
N GLU A 157 14.38 -2.16 14.90
CA GLU A 157 15.13 -1.52 13.83
C GLU A 157 14.38 -0.32 13.24
N PHE A 158 15.15 0.70 12.83
CA PHE A 158 14.63 1.80 12.01
C PHE A 158 14.98 1.57 10.54
N VAL A 159 13.97 1.63 9.66
CA VAL A 159 14.21 1.57 8.21
C VAL A 159 14.66 2.93 7.72
N ARG A 160 15.80 2.98 7.03
CA ARG A 160 16.33 4.17 6.36
C ARG A 160 16.34 4.00 4.84
N GLY A 161 16.23 5.10 4.12
CA GLY A 161 16.40 5.11 2.66
C GLY A 161 17.82 4.68 2.30
N TRP A 162 17.93 3.81 1.29
CA TRP A 162 19.22 3.46 0.70
C TRP A 162 19.77 4.64 -0.10
N ASP A 163 21.08 4.86 -0.02
CA ASP A 163 21.73 6.03 -0.61
C ASP A 163 21.64 6.06 -2.14
N ASP A 164 21.70 4.88 -2.77
CA ASP A 164 21.63 4.67 -4.22
C ASP A 164 22.45 5.69 -5.04
N GLY A 165 23.67 6.00 -4.56
CA GLY A 165 24.61 6.88 -5.24
C GLY A 165 24.49 8.37 -4.93
N ARG A 166 23.63 8.79 -3.98
CA ARG A 166 23.53 10.21 -3.56
C ARG A 166 24.78 10.71 -2.82
N GLY A 167 25.52 9.84 -2.14
CA GLY A 167 26.76 10.15 -1.42
C GLY A 167 26.58 10.59 0.02
N ILE A 168 25.38 10.51 0.60
CA ILE A 168 25.13 10.83 2.01
C ILE A 168 25.45 9.63 2.92
N ASP A 169 25.18 8.43 2.43
CA ASP A 169 25.49 7.15 3.10
C ASP A 169 26.27 6.24 2.14
N ALA A 170 27.40 6.77 1.67
CA ALA A 170 28.23 6.14 0.66
C ALA A 170 28.80 4.79 1.12
N GLY A 171 28.83 3.81 0.22
CA GLY A 171 29.33 2.46 0.49
C GLY A 171 28.36 1.57 1.28
N ARG A 172 27.16 2.06 1.61
CA ARG A 172 26.13 1.27 2.29
C ARG A 172 25.49 0.25 1.35
N ALA A 173 25.53 -1.04 1.74
CA ALA A 173 24.82 -2.09 1.02
C ALA A 173 23.32 -2.11 1.39
N LEU A 174 22.46 -2.39 0.41
CA LEU A 174 21.03 -2.61 0.64
C LEU A 174 20.83 -3.78 1.65
N MET A 175 19.84 -3.67 2.53
CA MET A 175 19.54 -4.65 3.60
C MET A 175 20.63 -4.85 4.68
N SER A 176 21.68 -4.03 4.73
CA SER A 176 22.71 -4.13 5.78
C SER A 176 22.26 -3.47 7.10
N ALA A 177 22.60 -4.08 8.23
CA ALA A 177 22.30 -3.56 9.59
C ALA A 177 23.34 -2.52 10.05
N GLN A 178 22.90 -1.44 10.69
CA GLN A 178 23.76 -0.35 11.18
C GLN A 178 23.56 -0.21 12.69
N GLY A 179 24.65 -0.19 13.46
CA GLY A 179 24.58 0.17 14.87
C GLY A 179 24.23 1.63 15.07
N ASP A 180 23.80 1.98 16.28
CA ASP A 180 23.55 3.36 16.65
C ASP A 180 24.84 4.19 16.69
N ALA A 181 24.70 5.49 16.47
CA ALA A 181 25.78 6.44 16.63
C ALA A 181 25.22 7.76 17.13
N ILE A 182 25.95 8.42 18.02
CA ILE A 182 25.69 9.80 18.43
C ILE A 182 26.61 10.75 17.65
N ARG A 183 26.18 12.01 17.53
CA ARG A 183 27.09 13.07 17.07
C ARG A 183 28.16 13.33 18.12
N ASN A 184 29.26 13.96 17.69
CA ASN A 184 30.30 14.40 18.58
C ASN A 184 29.73 15.29 19.71
N ILE A 185 30.16 15.04 20.95
CA ILE A 185 29.82 15.85 22.13
C ILE A 185 31.07 16.62 22.52
N THR A 186 30.93 17.94 22.66
CA THR A 186 32.05 18.82 22.97
C THR A 186 31.96 19.41 24.37
N GLY A 187 33.12 19.75 24.89
CA GLY A 187 33.31 20.44 26.16
C GLY A 187 34.78 20.77 26.35
N SER A 188 35.06 21.69 27.25
CA SER A 188 36.43 22.12 27.55
C SER A 188 36.64 22.23 29.04
N ILE A 189 37.89 22.08 29.46
CA ILE A 189 38.35 22.28 30.83
C ILE A 189 39.51 23.27 30.75
N VAL A 190 39.46 24.31 31.57
CA VAL A 190 40.58 25.22 31.80
C VAL A 190 41.05 25.02 33.23
N VAL A 191 42.33 24.67 33.39
CA VAL A 191 42.95 24.48 34.70
C VAL A 191 43.82 25.69 35.02
N SER A 192 43.51 26.39 36.11
CA SER A 192 44.44 27.40 36.61
C SER A 192 45.59 26.74 37.37
N THR A 193 46.82 27.20 37.12
CA THR A 193 48.04 26.77 37.81
C THR A 193 48.50 27.77 38.88
N GLU A 194 47.88 28.94 38.95
CA GLU A 194 48.23 30.00 39.89
C GLU A 194 47.39 29.92 41.18
N ASN A 195 47.92 30.49 42.26
CA ASN A 195 47.28 30.43 43.58
C ASN A 195 46.00 31.28 43.69
N THR A 196 45.80 32.21 42.74
CA THR A 196 44.67 33.15 42.67
C THR A 196 43.73 32.89 41.49
N GLY A 197 44.07 31.97 40.58
CA GLY A 197 43.26 31.72 39.40
C GLY A 197 42.20 30.63 39.61
N SER A 198 41.08 30.77 38.92
CA SER A 198 39.97 29.82 38.96
C SER A 198 40.02 28.88 37.76
N SER A 199 39.83 27.58 38.00
CA SER A 199 39.57 26.63 36.92
C SER A 199 38.12 26.75 36.44
N SER A 200 37.87 26.45 35.16
CA SER A 200 36.52 26.44 34.59
C SER A 200 36.29 25.17 33.76
N ALA A 201 35.01 24.85 33.54
CA ALA A 201 34.59 23.75 32.70
C ALA A 201 33.31 24.13 31.96
N GLU A 202 33.21 23.74 30.69
CA GLU A 202 32.07 24.06 29.81
C GLU A 202 31.61 22.83 29.02
N GLY A 203 30.37 22.90 28.52
CA GLY A 203 29.73 21.79 27.79
C GLY A 203 29.46 20.58 28.68
N ALA A 204 29.84 19.40 28.18
CA ALA A 204 29.66 18.14 28.91
C ALA A 204 30.54 18.00 30.17
N PHE A 205 31.48 18.93 30.42
CA PHE A 205 32.28 18.94 31.63
C PHE A 205 31.71 19.89 32.68
N SER A 206 31.95 19.57 33.96
CA SER A 206 31.60 20.41 35.09
C SER A 206 32.61 20.27 36.23
N ILE A 207 32.72 21.31 37.05
CA ILE A 207 33.49 21.27 38.30
C ILE A 207 32.52 20.88 39.42
N THR A 208 32.74 19.72 40.04
CA THR A 208 31.83 19.16 41.06
C THR A 208 32.36 19.30 42.48
N GLY A 209 33.58 19.83 42.63
CA GLY A 209 34.18 20.14 43.92
C GLY A 209 35.70 20.02 43.89
N ILE A 210 36.28 19.71 45.04
CA ILE A 210 37.72 19.49 45.21
C ILE A 210 37.94 17.98 45.33
N GLY A 211 38.70 17.40 44.40
CA GLY A 211 39.00 15.95 44.36
C GLY A 211 40.24 15.54 45.15
N GLY A 212 40.98 16.51 45.69
CA GLY A 212 42.18 16.28 46.48
C GLY A 212 42.92 17.58 46.75
N THR A 213 44.09 17.49 47.40
CA THR A 213 44.94 18.65 47.66
C THR A 213 46.38 18.41 47.24
N VAL A 214 47.04 19.43 46.70
CA VAL A 214 48.47 19.40 46.37
C VAL A 214 49.22 20.37 47.27
N ALA A 215 50.38 19.98 47.80
CA ALA A 215 51.24 20.88 48.57
C ALA A 215 51.90 21.90 47.64
N THR A 216 51.79 23.19 47.97
CA THR A 216 52.47 24.26 47.23
C THR A 216 53.58 24.87 48.07
N SER A 217 54.71 25.21 47.44
CA SER A 217 55.82 25.87 48.11
C SER A 217 55.39 27.26 48.59
N GLY A 218 55.29 27.44 49.91
CA GLY A 218 55.10 28.76 50.54
C GLY A 218 53.67 29.16 50.93
N PHE A 219 52.63 28.39 50.58
CA PHE A 219 51.23 28.80 50.80
C PHE A 219 50.27 27.71 51.32
N GLY A 220 50.76 26.54 51.70
CA GLY A 220 49.94 25.45 52.25
C GLY A 220 49.40 24.46 51.20
N HIS A 221 48.33 23.73 51.54
CA HIS A 221 47.70 22.76 50.63
C HIS A 221 46.68 23.46 49.73
N ARG A 222 46.74 23.23 48.41
CA ARG A 222 45.80 23.75 47.41
C ARG A 222 44.82 22.68 46.97
N GLY A 223 43.52 23.00 46.93
CA GLY A 223 42.50 22.11 46.38
C GLY A 223 42.64 21.92 44.87
N VAL A 224 42.65 20.67 44.41
CA VAL A 224 42.62 20.32 42.98
C VAL A 224 41.16 20.14 42.58
N PRO A 225 40.65 20.89 41.58
CA PRO A 225 39.27 20.76 41.15
C PRO A 225 39.03 19.37 40.58
N ARG A 226 37.89 18.78 40.96
CA ARG A 226 37.36 17.58 40.33
C ARG A 226 36.52 17.99 39.13
N PHE A 227 36.82 17.38 37.99
CA PHE A 227 36.02 17.50 36.79
C PHE A 227 35.24 16.21 36.58
N ASP A 228 33.94 16.32 36.37
CA ASP A 228 33.10 15.20 35.96
C ASP A 228 32.60 15.44 34.53
N PHE A 229 32.53 14.35 33.76
CA PHE A 229 31.93 14.31 32.44
C PHE A 229 30.50 13.80 32.55
N ASP A 230 29.56 14.60 32.08
CA ASP A 230 28.14 14.29 32.07
C ASP A 230 27.50 14.83 30.79
N THR A 231 27.15 13.91 29.90
CA THR A 231 26.49 14.24 28.63
C THR A 231 25.08 14.77 28.82
N SER A 232 24.41 14.48 29.95
CA SER A 232 23.06 14.96 30.25
C SER A 232 22.96 16.49 30.32
N ARG A 233 24.10 17.16 30.51
CA ARG A 233 24.22 18.62 30.54
C ARG A 233 23.98 19.28 29.18
N VAL A 234 24.16 18.54 28.09
CA VAL A 234 24.09 19.08 26.72
C VAL A 234 23.17 18.30 25.79
N VAL A 235 22.84 17.05 26.14
CA VAL A 235 21.90 16.21 25.38
C VAL A 235 21.06 15.34 26.33
N PRO A 236 19.81 14.99 26.01
CA PRO A 236 19.07 13.96 26.75
C PRO A 236 19.78 12.60 26.70
N THR A 237 19.77 11.86 27.81
CA THR A 237 20.46 10.57 27.93
C THR A 237 19.49 9.42 28.25
N ALA A 238 19.85 8.23 27.79
CA ALA A 238 19.19 6.94 28.08
C ALA A 238 20.20 5.81 27.85
N ASN A 239 19.83 4.56 28.13
CA ASN A 239 20.67 3.38 27.83
C ASN A 239 20.88 3.13 26.32
N GLU A 240 20.08 3.75 25.46
CA GLU A 240 20.10 3.62 24.00
C GLU A 240 19.87 5.00 23.36
N ASN A 241 20.60 5.31 22.28
CA ASN A 241 20.31 6.50 21.50
C ASN A 241 19.11 6.25 20.57
N ARG A 242 17.97 6.88 20.88
CA ARG A 242 16.72 6.71 20.12
C ARG A 242 15.96 8.01 19.98
N THR A 243 15.32 8.18 18.83
CA THR A 243 14.30 9.20 18.67
C THR A 243 13.02 8.77 19.41
N ARG A 244 12.13 9.73 19.69
CA ARG A 244 10.78 9.38 20.15
C ARG A 244 10.10 8.55 19.08
N ASN A 245 9.60 7.38 19.46
CA ASN A 245 9.02 6.42 18.54
C ASN A 245 7.80 5.72 19.17
N ILE A 246 7.00 5.08 18.32
CA ILE A 246 5.88 4.21 18.71
C ILE A 246 6.13 2.85 18.08
N ALA A 247 6.02 1.78 18.87
CA ALA A 247 6.26 0.42 18.40
C ALA A 247 5.07 -0.11 17.58
N PHE A 248 5.32 -0.45 16.33
CA PHE A 248 4.41 -1.20 15.45
C PHE A 248 5.11 -2.50 15.03
N ASN A 249 4.34 -3.54 14.70
CA ASN A 249 4.91 -4.66 13.95
C ASN A 249 5.21 -4.23 12.52
N TYR A 250 6.23 -4.81 11.90
CA TYR A 250 6.35 -4.80 10.44
C TYR A 250 5.79 -6.10 9.87
N ILE A 251 4.89 -5.99 8.89
CA ILE A 251 4.32 -7.13 8.18
C ILE A 251 4.46 -6.96 6.66
N VAL A 252 4.51 -8.07 5.94
CA VAL A 252 4.49 -8.13 4.47
C VAL A 252 3.32 -8.96 3.98
N ARG A 253 2.78 -8.61 2.82
CA ARG A 253 1.76 -9.42 2.15
C ARG A 253 2.43 -10.65 1.54
N ALA A 254 1.86 -11.84 1.78
CA ALA A 254 2.43 -13.10 1.28
C ALA A 254 2.05 -13.38 -0.19
N ALA A 255 0.81 -13.07 -0.58
CA ALA A 255 0.28 -13.17 -1.95
C ALA A 255 -0.98 -12.33 -2.15
#